data_AF-A0A2N1FBF4-F1
#
_entry.id   AF-A0A2N1FBF4-F1
#
_cell.length_a   1.000
_cell.length_b   1.000
_cell.length_c   1.000
_cell.angle_alpha   90.00
_cell.angle_beta   90.00
_cell.angle_gamma   90.00
#
_symmetry.space_group_name_H-M   'P 1'
#
loop_
_entity.id
_entity.type
_entity.pdbx_description
1 polymer ?
#
loop_
_entity_poly.entity_id
_entity_poly.type
_entity_poly.pdbx_seq_one_letter_code
_entity_poly.pdbx_strand_id
1 'polypeptide(L)'
;MKNRIIGVLMALGLISSCKNAETEKNADDYNNRIEFTDGNGNKISKKELATSTGRFNYEIYGVEGVSDLAKSLHNQARQLGQAGDYTSAIKKLNEANKEVPNWPYPLYDLAYTYLLLDDHENALKYYRITNKMAPKGFYTSKTALHTLERENKGELKKGLYKSYLSLQWINNLTEKKKL
;
A
#
# COMPACT_ATOMS: atom_id res chain seq x y z
N MET A 1 -39.89 76.84 -13.53
CA MET A 1 -38.73 77.53 -12.91
C MET A 1 -38.29 76.77 -11.67
N LYS A 2 -36.97 76.62 -11.51
CA LYS A 2 -36.19 76.24 -10.31
C LYS A 2 -36.06 74.75 -9.93
N ASN A 3 -34.87 74.25 -10.29
CA ASN A 3 -34.00 73.22 -9.69
C ASN A 3 -34.18 72.95 -8.19
N ARG A 4 -33.93 71.69 -7.77
CA ARG A 4 -32.72 71.24 -7.02
C ARG A 4 -32.85 69.71 -6.71
N ILE A 5 -31.99 68.86 -7.28
CA ILE A 5 -30.71 68.33 -6.76
C ILE A 5 -30.88 67.14 -5.79
N ILE A 6 -30.48 65.97 -6.33
CA ILE A 6 -29.69 64.86 -5.75
C ILE A 6 -30.28 64.03 -4.60
N GLY A 7 -30.49 62.75 -4.91
CA GLY A 7 -30.43 61.63 -3.98
C GLY A 7 -30.08 60.36 -4.76
N VAL A 8 -28.79 60.04 -4.85
CA VAL A 8 -28.28 58.78 -5.40
C VAL A 8 -28.58 57.65 -4.43
N LEU A 9 -29.21 56.58 -4.91
CA LEU A 9 -29.05 55.25 -4.29
C LEU A 9 -29.03 54.18 -5.39
N MET A 10 -27.83 53.73 -5.72
CA MET A 10 -27.62 52.48 -6.44
C MET A 10 -28.03 51.32 -5.53
N ALA A 11 -28.99 50.52 -5.97
CA ALA A 11 -29.18 49.16 -5.47
C ALA A 11 -28.68 48.18 -6.54
N LEU A 12 -27.42 47.74 -6.42
CA LEU A 12 -26.95 46.53 -7.09
C LEU A 12 -27.53 45.33 -6.32
N GLY A 13 -28.58 44.73 -6.87
CA GLY A 13 -29.06 43.42 -6.43
C GLY A 13 -28.08 42.34 -6.86
N LEU A 14 -27.41 41.75 -5.88
CA LEU A 14 -26.48 40.64 -6.03
C LEU A 14 -27.21 39.41 -6.59
N ILE A 15 -26.70 38.89 -7.71
CA ILE A 15 -26.98 37.56 -8.22
C ILE A 15 -26.49 36.53 -7.19
N SER A 16 -27.43 35.96 -6.42
CA SER A 16 -27.19 34.78 -5.59
C SER A 16 -26.89 33.59 -6.49
N SER A 17 -25.61 33.38 -6.77
CA SER A 17 -25.10 32.12 -7.28
C SER A 17 -25.19 31.08 -6.16
N CYS A 18 -26.18 30.19 -6.26
CA CYS A 18 -26.27 29.00 -5.43
C CYS A 18 -25.02 28.14 -5.69
N LYS A 19 -24.00 28.29 -4.84
CA LYS A 19 -22.97 27.28 -4.67
C LYS A 19 -23.65 26.06 -4.06
N ASN A 20 -23.93 25.07 -4.90
CA ASN A 20 -24.10 23.70 -4.44
C ASN A 20 -22.82 23.33 -3.69
N ALA A 21 -22.91 23.28 -2.36
CA ALA A 21 -21.91 22.65 -1.53
C ALA A 21 -22.05 21.15 -1.76
N GLU A 22 -21.48 20.67 -2.86
CA GLU A 22 -21.05 19.28 -2.94
C GLU A 22 -20.01 19.12 -1.84
N THR A 23 -20.45 18.53 -0.74
CA THR A 23 -19.55 17.96 0.25
C THR A 23 -18.90 16.78 -0.46
N GLU A 24 -17.79 17.06 -1.14
CA GLU A 24 -16.81 16.04 -1.51
C GLU A 24 -16.47 15.32 -0.21
N LYS A 25 -17.08 14.15 -0.02
CA LYS A 25 -16.57 13.17 0.93
C LYS A 25 -15.18 12.85 0.42
N ASN A 26 -14.16 13.42 1.06
CA ASN A 26 -12.76 13.10 0.82
C ASN A 26 -12.62 11.59 0.69
N ALA A 27 -12.21 11.13 -0.49
CA ALA A 27 -11.92 9.74 -0.79
C ALA A 27 -10.59 9.27 -0.13
N ASP A 28 -10.17 9.97 0.92
CA ASP A 28 -8.93 9.79 1.68
C ASP A 28 -9.16 8.93 2.95
N ASP A 29 -10.13 8.02 2.93
CA ASP A 29 -10.24 6.94 3.93
C ASP A 29 -9.26 5.80 3.61
N TYR A 30 -7.99 6.15 3.48
CA TYR A 30 -6.88 5.22 3.64
C TYR A 30 -5.92 5.88 4.62
N ASN A 31 -5.64 5.20 5.74
CA ASN A 31 -4.68 5.56 6.79
C ASN A 31 -3.21 5.63 6.30
N ASN A 32 -2.99 6.07 5.07
CA ASN A 32 -1.70 6.19 4.42
C ASN A 32 -1.24 7.65 4.56
N ARG A 33 -0.43 7.94 5.58
CA ARG A 33 0.20 9.25 5.74
C ARG A 33 1.43 9.32 4.84
N ILE A 34 1.42 10.22 3.87
CA ILE A 34 2.63 10.51 3.08
C ILE A 34 3.41 11.58 3.84
N GLU A 35 4.63 11.27 4.26
CA GLU A 35 5.57 12.27 4.77
C GLU A 35 6.59 12.60 3.68
N PHE A 36 6.86 13.89 3.52
CA PHE A 36 7.90 14.38 2.61
C PHE A 36 9.09 14.87 3.45
N THR A 37 10.31 14.65 2.97
CA THR A 37 11.54 15.19 3.57
C THR A 37 12.43 15.89 2.56
N ASP A 38 13.20 16.88 3.00
CA ASP A 38 14.23 17.54 2.18
C ASP A 38 15.49 16.66 2.00
N GLY A 39 16.49 17.18 1.28
CA GLY A 39 17.77 16.49 1.07
C GLY A 39 18.59 16.26 2.34
N ASN A 40 18.26 16.93 3.45
CA ASN A 40 18.88 16.77 4.76
C ASN A 40 18.05 15.86 5.70
N GLY A 41 16.89 15.39 5.24
CA GLY A 41 15.97 14.54 6.01
C GLY A 41 14.95 15.29 6.88
N ASN A 42 14.84 16.62 6.76
CA ASN A 42 13.84 17.39 7.52
C ASN A 42 12.45 17.20 6.93
N LYS A 43 11.42 17.02 7.77
CA LYS A 43 10.03 16.88 7.32
C LYS A 43 9.51 18.19 6.71
N ILE A 44 8.79 18.07 5.60
CA ILE A 44 8.17 19.17 4.85
C ILE A 44 6.66 18.93 4.75
N SER A 45 5.88 19.96 5.05
CA SER A 45 4.43 19.95 4.90
C SER A 45 3.99 20.03 3.43
N LYS A 46 2.78 19.59 3.10
CA LYS A 46 2.22 19.72 1.75
C LYS A 46 2.19 21.18 1.26
N LYS A 47 1.97 22.15 2.17
CA LYS A 47 1.94 23.58 1.85
C LYS A 47 3.34 24.07 1.48
N GLU A 48 4.36 23.70 2.24
CA GLU A 48 5.74 24.04 1.95
C GLU A 48 6.22 23.36 0.67
N LEU A 49 5.85 22.10 0.43
CA LEU A 49 6.17 21.38 -0.80
C LEU A 49 5.61 22.09 -2.03
N ALA A 50 4.37 22.61 -1.96
CA ALA A 50 3.72 23.30 -3.07
C ALA A 50 4.47 24.57 -3.54
N THR A 51 5.27 25.18 -2.66
CA THR A 51 6.05 26.39 -2.95
C THR A 51 7.55 26.15 -3.00
N SER A 52 8.01 24.91 -2.84
CA SER A 52 9.44 24.58 -2.77
C SER A 52 9.95 24.00 -4.09
N THR A 53 11.21 24.31 -4.41
CA THR A 53 11.93 23.74 -5.55
C THR A 53 13.13 22.95 -5.05
N GLY A 54 13.36 21.74 -5.58
CA GLY A 54 14.49 20.91 -5.17
C GLY A 54 14.17 19.42 -5.24
N ARG A 55 15.08 18.60 -4.70
CA ARG A 55 14.88 17.16 -4.57
C ARG A 55 14.30 16.86 -3.19
N PHE A 56 13.19 16.13 -3.17
CA PHE A 56 12.50 15.70 -1.96
C PHE A 56 12.43 14.17 -1.93
N ASN A 57 12.47 13.62 -0.74
CA ASN A 57 12.14 12.22 -0.50
C ASN A 57 10.71 12.13 0.03
N TYR A 58 10.09 10.97 -0.12
CA TYR A 58 8.77 10.72 0.46
C TYR A 58 8.71 9.30 1.01
N GLU A 59 7.95 9.15 2.09
CA GLU A 59 7.64 7.86 2.68
C GLU A 59 6.12 7.75 2.82
N ILE A 60 5.57 6.62 2.39
CA ILE A 60 4.15 6.32 2.56
C ILE A 60 4.02 5.45 3.80
N TYR A 61 3.57 6.06 4.89
CA TYR A 61 3.24 5.36 6.13
C TYR A 61 1.84 4.78 6.01
N GLY A 62 1.76 3.49 5.68
CA GLY A 62 0.51 2.74 5.72
C GLY A 62 0.17 2.27 7.12
N VAL A 63 -1.04 2.63 7.56
CA VAL A 63 -1.68 2.29 8.84
C VAL A 63 -1.00 2.96 10.05
N GLU A 64 -1.52 4.11 10.49
CA GLU A 64 -1.23 4.62 11.84
C GLU A 64 -1.58 3.54 12.88
N GLY A 65 -0.75 3.39 13.92
CA GLY A 65 -0.99 2.41 15.00
C GLY A 65 -0.21 1.09 14.92
N VAL A 66 0.75 0.94 13.98
CA VAL A 66 1.66 -0.23 14.01
C VAL A 66 2.71 -0.04 15.11
N SER A 67 2.70 -0.90 16.13
CA SER A 67 3.66 -0.85 17.23
C SER A 67 5.08 -1.19 16.79
N ASP A 68 6.09 -0.68 17.51
CA ASP A 68 7.49 -0.99 17.21
C ASP A 68 7.80 -2.48 17.43
N LEU A 69 7.07 -3.13 18.33
CA LEU A 69 7.13 -4.58 18.50
C LEU A 69 6.68 -5.31 17.23
N ALA A 70 5.55 -4.95 16.64
CA ALA A 70 5.09 -5.55 15.38
C ALA A 70 6.09 -5.36 14.25
N LYS A 71 6.65 -4.14 14.10
CA LYS A 71 7.70 -3.86 13.10
C LYS A 71 8.94 -4.71 13.32
N SER A 72 9.39 -4.83 14.57
CA SER A 72 10.56 -5.66 14.94
C SER A 72 10.34 -7.13 14.63
N LEU A 73 9.17 -7.68 15.00
CA LEU A 73 8.79 -9.06 14.70
C LEU A 73 8.73 -9.33 13.20
N HIS A 74 8.15 -8.41 12.42
CA HIS A 74 8.10 -8.50 10.96
C HIS A 74 9.50 -8.45 10.33
N ASN A 75 10.37 -7.56 10.80
CA ASN A 75 11.76 -7.49 10.32
C ASN A 75 12.56 -8.76 10.65
N GLN A 76 12.41 -9.31 11.86
CA GLN A 76 13.00 -10.60 12.25
C GLN A 76 12.52 -11.72 11.33
N ALA A 77 11.22 -11.75 11.01
CA ALA A 77 10.69 -12.75 10.09
C ALA A 77 11.32 -12.67 8.69
N ARG A 78 11.52 -11.45 8.17
CA ARG A 78 12.16 -11.27 6.86
C ARG A 78 13.62 -11.73 6.87
N GLN A 79 14.35 -11.47 7.94
CA GLN A 79 15.73 -11.97 8.11
C GLN A 79 15.77 -13.51 8.16
N LEU A 80 14.87 -14.13 8.92
CA LEU A 80 14.74 -15.58 8.99
C LEU A 80 14.37 -16.19 7.63
N GLY A 81 13.41 -15.58 6.92
CA GLY A 81 13.02 -16.01 5.58
C GLY A 81 14.15 -15.87 4.56
N GLN A 82 14.94 -14.81 4.62
CA GLN A 82 16.14 -14.65 3.78
C GLN A 82 17.21 -15.71 4.09
N ALA A 83 17.31 -16.14 5.34
CA ALA A 83 18.19 -17.24 5.75
C ALA A 83 17.61 -18.63 5.44
N GLY A 84 16.39 -18.73 4.89
CA GLY A 84 15.70 -19.98 4.58
C GLY A 84 15.02 -20.64 5.79
N ASP A 85 15.05 -20.03 6.98
CA ASP A 85 14.32 -20.51 8.15
C ASP A 85 12.85 -20.07 8.11
N TYR A 86 12.11 -20.67 7.18
CA TYR A 86 10.70 -20.34 6.92
C TYR A 86 9.79 -20.67 8.10
N THR A 87 10.09 -21.72 8.87
CA THR A 87 9.31 -22.10 10.06
C THR A 87 9.37 -21.02 11.12
N SER A 88 10.58 -20.53 11.45
CA SER A 88 10.73 -19.44 12.40
C SER A 88 10.19 -18.12 11.86
N ALA A 89 10.34 -17.87 10.55
CA ALA A 89 9.77 -16.69 9.90
C ALA A 89 8.23 -16.65 10.05
N ILE A 90 7.54 -17.76 9.77
CA ILE A 90 6.09 -17.90 9.96
C ILE A 90 5.69 -17.61 11.40
N LYS A 91 6.44 -18.12 12.39
CA LYS A 91 6.17 -17.85 13.81
C LYS A 91 6.21 -16.34 14.09
N LYS A 92 7.26 -15.65 13.62
CA LYS A 92 7.43 -14.21 13.80
C LYS A 92 6.37 -13.37 13.08
N LEU A 93 5.94 -13.78 11.90
CA LEU A 93 4.85 -13.11 11.18
C LEU A 93 3.51 -13.27 11.90
N ASN A 94 3.23 -14.46 12.46
CA ASN A 94 2.03 -14.66 13.28
C ASN A 94 2.06 -13.82 14.56
N GLU A 95 3.23 -13.71 15.22
CA GLU A 95 3.41 -12.81 16.36
C GLU A 95 3.15 -11.34 15.96
N ALA A 96 3.71 -10.88 14.83
CA ALA A 96 3.48 -9.52 14.31
C ALA A 96 2.01 -9.25 13.97
N ASN A 97 1.34 -10.21 13.33
CA ASN A 97 -0.09 -10.11 13.00
C ASN A 97 -0.98 -10.15 14.25
N LYS A 98 -0.57 -10.85 15.31
CA LYS A 98 -1.30 -10.85 16.59
C LYS A 98 -1.21 -9.48 17.27
N GLU A 99 -0.04 -8.87 17.21
CA GLU A 99 0.22 -7.53 17.78
C GLU A 99 -0.56 -6.44 17.06
N VAL A 100 -0.61 -6.48 15.72
CA VAL A 100 -1.39 -5.51 14.91
C VAL A 100 -2.19 -6.25 13.82
N PRO A 101 -3.41 -6.73 14.13
CA PRO A 101 -4.20 -7.57 13.21
C PRO A 101 -4.70 -6.90 11.94
N ASN A 102 -4.69 -5.57 11.87
CA ASN A 102 -5.07 -4.79 10.70
C ASN A 102 -3.87 -4.34 9.86
N TRP A 103 -2.67 -4.85 10.15
CA TRP A 103 -1.47 -4.55 9.38
C TRP A 103 -1.27 -5.62 8.29
N PRO A 104 -1.36 -5.27 6.99
CA PRO A 104 -1.38 -6.27 5.92
C PRO A 104 -0.01 -6.89 5.60
N TYR A 105 1.09 -6.30 6.04
CA TYR A 105 2.44 -6.75 5.68
C TYR A 105 2.78 -8.14 6.22
N PRO A 106 2.54 -8.47 7.51
CA PRO A 106 2.72 -9.84 8.00
C PRO A 106 1.92 -10.88 7.23
N LEU A 107 0.68 -10.56 6.82
CA LEU A 107 -0.17 -11.48 6.05
C LEU A 107 0.37 -11.69 4.63
N TYR A 108 0.85 -10.63 3.98
CA TYR A 108 1.50 -10.73 2.68
C TYR A 108 2.75 -11.61 2.74
N ASP A 109 3.61 -11.39 3.74
CA ASP A 109 4.83 -12.15 3.90
C ASP A 109 4.56 -13.58 4.38
N LEU A 110 3.46 -13.85 5.09
CA LEU A 110 3.01 -15.22 5.38
C LEU A 110 2.70 -15.93 4.06
N ALA A 111 1.90 -15.30 3.19
CA ALA A 111 1.54 -15.87 1.90
C ALA A 111 2.77 -16.24 1.06
N TYR A 112 3.73 -15.33 0.99
CA TYR A 112 4.99 -15.56 0.27
C TYR A 112 5.84 -16.65 0.92
N THR A 113 5.93 -16.68 2.26
CA THR A 113 6.71 -17.69 2.98
C THR A 113 6.13 -19.09 2.79
N TYR A 114 4.81 -19.24 2.81
CA TYR A 114 4.15 -20.52 2.49
C TYR A 114 4.35 -20.94 1.04
N LEU A 115 4.37 -19.99 0.10
CA LEU A 115 4.72 -20.27 -1.29
C LEU A 115 6.14 -20.84 -1.41
N LEU A 116 7.11 -20.29 -0.66
CA LEU A 116 8.48 -20.80 -0.66
C LEU A 116 8.56 -22.25 -0.13
N LEU A 117 7.70 -22.62 0.81
CA LEU A 117 7.54 -23.99 1.34
C LEU A 117 6.72 -24.93 0.43
N ASP A 118 6.29 -24.49 -0.77
CA ASP A 118 5.38 -25.22 -1.67
C ASP A 118 3.99 -25.52 -1.07
N ASP A 119 3.64 -24.84 0.03
CA ASP A 119 2.32 -24.88 0.65
C ASP A 119 1.39 -23.86 -0.04
N HIS A 120 0.92 -24.27 -1.21
CA HIS A 120 0.09 -23.45 -2.09
C HIS A 120 -1.28 -23.14 -1.46
N GLU A 121 -1.80 -23.98 -0.58
CA GLU A 121 -3.08 -23.78 0.08
C GLU A 121 -3.01 -22.61 1.07
N ASN A 122 -2.01 -22.63 1.96
CA ASN A 122 -1.81 -21.52 2.89
C ASN A 122 -1.35 -20.25 2.16
N ALA A 123 -0.52 -20.37 1.11
CA ALA A 123 -0.16 -19.21 0.28
C ALA A 123 -1.41 -18.54 -0.31
N LEU A 124 -2.31 -19.31 -0.92
CA LEU A 124 -3.56 -18.79 -1.49
C LEU A 124 -4.44 -18.15 -0.41
N LYS A 125 -4.60 -18.81 0.75
CA LYS A 125 -5.36 -18.28 1.90
C LYS A 125 -4.86 -16.89 2.31
N TYR A 126 -3.56 -16.72 2.54
CA TYR A 126 -3.03 -15.45 3.03
C TYR A 126 -2.97 -14.36 1.96
N TYR A 127 -2.76 -14.70 0.68
CA TYR A 127 -2.91 -13.74 -0.40
C TYR A 127 -4.36 -13.23 -0.51
N ARG A 128 -5.38 -14.08 -0.27
CA ARG A 128 -6.79 -13.65 -0.24
C ARG A 128 -7.05 -12.66 0.88
N ILE A 129 -6.57 -12.96 2.08
CA ILE A 129 -6.73 -12.10 3.25
C ILE A 129 -6.04 -10.75 3.00
N THR A 130 -4.80 -10.77 2.50
CA THR A 130 -4.04 -9.57 2.15
C THR A 130 -4.78 -8.70 1.13
N ASN A 131 -5.26 -9.29 0.03
CA ASN A 131 -6.00 -8.55 -0.99
C ASN A 131 -7.33 -7.98 -0.47
N LYS A 132 -8.00 -8.68 0.45
CA LYS A 132 -9.22 -8.16 1.11
C LYS A 132 -8.90 -6.99 2.04
N MET A 133 -7.79 -7.06 2.78
CA MET A 133 -7.37 -6.03 3.74
C MET A 133 -6.82 -4.78 3.05
N ALA A 134 -6.04 -4.96 1.98
CA ALA A 134 -5.37 -3.89 1.27
C ALA A 134 -5.52 -4.04 -0.27
N PRO A 135 -6.76 -3.90 -0.80
CA PRO A 135 -7.08 -4.18 -2.22
C PRO A 135 -6.36 -3.28 -3.23
N LYS A 136 -5.79 -2.15 -2.77
CA LYS A 136 -4.99 -1.21 -3.57
C LYS A 136 -3.50 -1.20 -3.22
N GLY A 137 -3.06 -1.92 -2.18
CA GLY A 137 -1.69 -1.84 -1.64
C GLY A 137 -0.73 -2.87 -2.22
N PHE A 138 -1.17 -4.13 -2.37
CA PHE A 138 -0.29 -5.25 -2.74
C PHE A 138 -0.65 -5.76 -4.14
N TYR A 139 -0.26 -5.02 -5.18
CA TYR A 139 -0.63 -5.38 -6.56
C TYR A 139 -0.17 -6.80 -6.95
N THR A 140 0.99 -7.25 -6.46
CA THR A 140 1.52 -8.60 -6.68
C THR A 140 0.62 -9.70 -6.11
N SER A 141 -0.14 -9.41 -5.04
CA SER A 141 -1.10 -10.36 -4.48
C SER A 141 -2.20 -10.72 -5.48
N LYS A 142 -2.58 -9.81 -6.38
CA LYS A 142 -3.60 -10.09 -7.40
C LYS A 142 -3.08 -11.09 -8.43
N THR A 143 -1.83 -10.92 -8.87
CA THR A 143 -1.15 -11.87 -9.75
C THR A 143 -1.00 -13.23 -9.07
N ALA A 144 -0.61 -13.24 -7.79
CA ALA A 144 -0.52 -14.45 -7.00
C ALA A 144 -1.87 -15.18 -6.93
N LEU A 145 -2.94 -14.48 -6.55
CA LEU A 145 -4.29 -15.02 -6.47
C LEU A 145 -4.74 -15.62 -7.80
N HIS A 146 -4.67 -14.84 -8.88
CA HIS A 146 -5.09 -15.29 -10.20
C HIS A 146 -4.35 -16.55 -10.63
N THR A 147 -3.03 -16.60 -10.39
CA THR A 147 -2.22 -17.74 -10.82
C THR A 147 -2.47 -18.96 -9.95
N LEU A 148 -2.42 -18.82 -8.62
CA LEU A 148 -2.62 -19.91 -7.67
C LEU A 148 -4.03 -20.50 -7.73
N GLU A 149 -5.06 -19.69 -7.99
CA GLU A 149 -6.43 -20.19 -8.21
C GLU A 149 -6.52 -21.09 -9.43
N ARG A 150 -5.88 -20.69 -10.52
CA ARG A 150 -5.88 -21.46 -11.78
C ARG A 150 -5.03 -22.71 -11.66
N GLU A 151 -3.92 -22.67 -10.92
CA GLU A 151 -3.17 -23.87 -10.54
C GLU A 151 -4.04 -24.84 -9.73
N ASN A 152 -4.79 -24.33 -8.74
CA ASN A 152 -5.66 -25.15 -7.91
C ASN A 152 -6.83 -25.78 -8.68
N LYS A 153 -7.28 -25.12 -9.76
CA LYS A 153 -8.29 -25.66 -10.69
C LYS A 153 -7.70 -26.61 -11.75
N GLY A 154 -6.37 -26.74 -11.83
CA GLY A 154 -5.69 -27.52 -12.87
C GLY A 154 -5.63 -26.82 -14.24
N GLU A 155 -6.00 -25.55 -14.34
CA GLU A 155 -5.90 -24.75 -15.56
C GLU A 155 -4.45 -24.32 -15.86
N LEU A 156 -3.62 -24.26 -14.82
CA LEU A 156 -2.19 -23.99 -14.90
C LEU A 156 -1.41 -25.09 -14.18
N LYS A 157 -0.15 -25.29 -14.56
CA LYS A 157 0.74 -26.25 -13.89
C LYS A 157 1.01 -25.79 -12.45
N LYS A 158 0.79 -26.67 -11.47
CA LYS A 158 1.13 -26.40 -10.06
C LYS A 158 2.60 -26.00 -9.93
N GLY A 159 2.86 -24.93 -9.17
CA GLY A 159 4.19 -24.36 -8.97
C GLY A 159 4.60 -23.33 -10.03
N LEU A 160 3.77 -23.07 -11.05
CA LEU A 160 4.05 -22.07 -12.09
C LEU A 160 4.30 -20.69 -11.50
N TYR A 161 3.52 -20.26 -10.51
CA TYR A 161 3.68 -18.96 -9.89
C TYR A 161 5.03 -18.82 -9.18
N LYS A 162 5.44 -19.84 -8.42
CA LYS A 162 6.75 -19.87 -7.75
C LYS A 162 7.90 -19.84 -8.77
N SER A 163 7.81 -20.61 -9.85
CA SER A 163 8.78 -20.58 -10.95
C SER A 163 8.81 -19.21 -11.64
N TYR A 164 7.67 -18.59 -11.88
CA TYR A 164 7.61 -17.23 -12.44
C TYR A 164 8.31 -16.21 -11.54
N LEU A 165 8.10 -16.29 -10.23
CA LEU A 165 8.77 -15.40 -9.28
C LEU A 165 10.30 -15.64 -9.24
N SER A 166 10.77 -16.89 -9.34
CA SER A 166 12.22 -17.17 -9.31
C SER A 166 12.97 -16.49 -10.47
N LEU A 167 12.31 -16.28 -11.62
CA LEU A 167 12.87 -15.55 -12.76
C LEU A 167 13.23 -14.09 -12.47
N GLN A 168 12.66 -13.50 -11.40
CA GLN A 168 12.96 -12.14 -10.96
C GLN A 168 14.28 -12.06 -10.17
N TRP A 169 14.69 -13.18 -9.57
CA TRP A 169 15.88 -13.26 -8.70
C TRP A 169 17.10 -13.85 -9.41
N ILE A 170 16.91 -14.44 -10.59
CA ILE A 170 18.00 -14.91 -11.43
C ILE A 170 18.60 -13.74 -12.19
N ASN A 171 19.79 -13.31 -11.75
CA ASN A 171 20.58 -12.28 -12.41
C ASN A 171 21.31 -12.81 -13.67
N ASN A 172 21.48 -14.13 -13.79
CA ASN A 172 22.23 -14.75 -14.88
C ASN A 172 21.31 -15.29 -15.99
N LEU A 173 21.45 -14.75 -17.21
CA LEU A 173 20.70 -15.16 -18.41
C LEU A 173 20.81 -16.67 -18.74
N THR A 174 21.95 -17.30 -18.45
CA THR A 174 22.17 -18.74 -18.72
C THR A 174 21.41 -19.62 -17.76
N GLU A 175 21.30 -19.23 -16.49
CA GLU A 175 20.51 -19.93 -15.48
C GLU A 175 19.01 -19.79 -15.77
N LYS A 176 18.59 -18.59 -16.21
CA LYS A 176 17.20 -18.29 -16.56
C LYS A 176 16.65 -19.14 -17.71
N LYS A 177 17.50 -19.55 -18.65
CA LYS A 177 17.13 -20.38 -19.82
C LYS A 177 16.93 -21.87 -19.49
N LYS A 178 17.26 -22.33 -18.28
CA LYS A 178 17.19 -23.74 -17.87
C LYS A 178 15.91 -24.11 -17.10
N LEU A 179 15.07 -23.13 -16.78
CA LEU A 179 13.76 -23.31 -16.15
C LEU A 179 12.67 -23.51 -17.20
#